data_AF-A0A3D4CJ86-F1
#
_entry.id   AF-A0A3D4CJ86-F1
#
_cell.length_a   1.000
_cell.length_b   1.000
_cell.length_c   1.000
_cell.angle_alpha   90.00
_cell.angle_beta   90.00
_cell.angle_gamma   90.00
#
_symmetry.space_group_name_H-M   'P 1'
#
loop_
_entity.id
_entity.type
_entity.pdbx_description
1 polymer ?
#
loop_
_entity_poly.entity_id
_entity_poly.type
_entity_poly.pdbx_seq_one_letter_code
_entity_poly.pdbx_strand_id
1 'polypeptide(L)' 'MKIKIALLFSLLLSIQHAFSQCAMCKAVVESNLQTGETIAQNINNGILYLMAVPYLAMGVIGYLVYKHYKKTHSAE' A
#
# COMPACT_ATOMS: atom_id res chain seq x y z
N MET A 1 -31.79 -13.93 10.09
CA MET A 1 -30.67 -14.87 10.35
C MET A 1 -29.91 -15.28 9.10
N LYS A 2 -30.59 -15.65 8.00
CA LYS A 2 -29.94 -16.11 6.75
C LYS A 2 -28.89 -15.15 6.17
N ILE A 3 -29.18 -13.84 6.15
CA ILE A 3 -28.22 -12.80 5.69
C ILE A 3 -27.01 -12.67 6.62
N LYS A 4 -27.20 -12.72 7.94
CA LYS A 4 -26.08 -12.64 8.90
C LYS A 4 -25.16 -13.86 8.77
N ILE A 5 -25.74 -15.04 8.52
CA ILE A 5 -24.99 -16.28 8.28
C ILE A 5 -24.25 -16.20 6.93
N ALA A 6 -24.88 -15.68 5.88
CA ALA A 6 -24.24 -15.47 4.58
C ALA A 6 -23.07 -14.47 4.66
N LEU A 7 -23.22 -13.38 5.40
CA LEU A 7 -22.16 -12.40 5.63
C LEU A 7 -21.00 -12.98 6.46
N LEU A 8 -21.31 -13.76 7.50
CA LEU A 8 -20.30 -14.44 8.31
C LEU A 8 -19.52 -15.47 7.47
N PHE A 9 -20.21 -16.23 6.62
CA PHE A 9 -19.60 -17.19 5.72
C PHE A 9 -18.71 -16.51 4.66
N SER A 10 -19.17 -15.40 4.08
CA SER A 10 -18.37 -14.58 3.16
C SER A 10 -17.12 -14.02 3.82
N LEU A 11 -17.22 -13.57 5.08
CA LEU A 11 -16.08 -13.06 5.84
C LEU A 11 -15.05 -14.17 6.12
N LEU A 12 -15.50 -15.36 6.52
CA LEU A 12 -14.63 -16.52 6.77
C LEU A 12 -13.85 -16.96 5.52
N LEU A 13 -14.44 -16.88 4.33
CA LEU A 13 -13.78 -17.22 3.06
C LEU A 13 -12.71 -16.19 2.64
N SER A 14 -12.87 -14.92 3.03
CA SER A 14 -11.91 -13.86 2.72
C SER A 14 -10.59 -13.99 3.49
N ILE A 15 -10.61 -14.61 4.67
CA ILE A 15 -9.42 -14.80 5.52
C ILE A 15 -8.38 -15.71 4.82
N GLN A 16 -8.85 -16.70 4.04
CA GLN A 16 -7.96 -17.62 3.30
C GLN A 16 -7.19 -16.92 2.18
N HIS A 17 -7.73 -15.83 1.62
CA HIS A 17 -7.10 -15.06 0.54
C HIS A 17 -6.09 -14.03 1.06
N ALA A 18 -6.10 -13.72 2.36
CA ALA A 18 -5.13 -12.81 2.96
C ALA A 18 -3.74 -13.44 3.12
N PHE A 19 -3.68 -14.77 3.31
CA PHE A 19 -2.40 -15.49 3.50
C PHE A 19 -1.68 -15.85 2.19
N SER A 20 -2.34 -15.77 1.03
CA SER A 20 -1.74 -16.08 -0.28
C SER A 20 -1.18 -14.85 -1.03
N GLN A 21 -1.53 -13.62 -0.63
CA GLN A 21 -0.96 -12.41 -1.24
C GLN A 21 0.51 -12.17 -0.83
N CYS A 22 0.97 -12.79 0.25
CA CYS A 22 2.36 -12.66 0.72
C CYS A 22 3.35 -13.56 -0.05
N ALA A 23 2.89 -14.64 -0.67
CA ALA A 23 3.74 -15.56 -1.45
C ALA A 23 4.00 -15.05 -2.88
N MET A 24 3.08 -14.27 -3.45
CA MET A 24 3.19 -13.75 -4.82
C MET A 24 4.28 -12.66 -4.91
N CYS A 25 4.27 -11.71 -3.98
CA CYS A 25 5.30 -10.67 -3.92
C CYS A 25 6.68 -11.22 -3.55
N LYS A 26 6.75 -12.25 -2.69
CA LYS A 26 8.01 -12.90 -2.31
C LYS A 26 8.58 -13.76 -3.44
N ALA A 27 7.76 -14.54 -4.15
CA ALA A 27 8.20 -15.42 -5.23
C ALA A 27 8.72 -14.64 -6.45
N VAL A 28 8.07 -13.52 -6.81
CA VAL A 28 8.59 -12.62 -7.87
C VAL A 28 9.98 -12.11 -7.46
N VAL A 29 10.14 -11.66 -6.22
CA VAL A 29 11.43 -11.19 -5.69
C VAL A 29 12.51 -12.28 -5.71
N GLU A 30 12.20 -13.50 -5.25
CA GLU A 30 13.14 -14.63 -5.24
C GLU A 30 13.53 -15.07 -6.65
N SER A 31 12.60 -14.98 -7.61
CA SER A 31 12.88 -15.30 -9.02
C SER A 31 13.84 -14.30 -9.65
N ASN A 32 13.75 -13.01 -9.30
CA ASN A 32 14.67 -11.96 -9.75
C ASN A 32 16.05 -12.01 -9.04
N LEU A 33 16.13 -12.56 -7.82
CA LEU A 33 17.39 -12.84 -7.10
C LEU A 33 18.20 -13.96 -7.79
N GLN A 34 17.54 -15.00 -8.29
CA GLN A 34 18.19 -16.18 -8.89
C GLN A 34 18.79 -15.91 -10.27
N THR A 35 18.29 -14.90 -11.00
CA THR A 35 18.81 -14.48 -12.32
C THR A 35 20.07 -13.61 -12.22
N GLY A 36 20.55 -13.29 -11.01
CA GLY A 36 21.78 -12.53 -10.79
C GLY A 36 21.64 -11.03 -11.05
N GLU A 37 20.42 -10.50 -11.14
CA GLU A 37 20.18 -9.08 -11.34
C GLU A 37 20.46 -8.27 -10.06
N THR A 38 21.20 -7.17 -10.18
CA THR A 38 21.56 -6.22 -9.11
C THR A 38 20.37 -5.60 -8.39
N ILE A 39 19.17 -5.68 -8.99
CA ILE A 39 17.88 -5.28 -8.41
C ILE A 39 17.64 -5.98 -7.07
N ALA A 40 18.15 -7.19 -6.94
CA ALA A 40 17.89 -8.10 -5.85
C ALA A 40 18.67 -7.75 -4.56
N GLN A 41 19.84 -7.11 -4.68
CA GLN A 41 20.66 -6.65 -3.55
C GLN A 41 20.08 -5.40 -2.86
N ASN A 42 19.22 -4.64 -3.54
CA ASN A 42 18.75 -3.32 -3.09
C ASN A 42 17.26 -3.28 -2.70
N ILE A 43 16.65 -4.43 -2.44
CA ILE A 43 15.21 -4.52 -2.14
C ILE A 43 14.80 -3.77 -0.87
N ASN A 44 15.65 -3.71 0.15
CA ASN A 44 15.37 -2.94 1.37
C ASN A 44 15.22 -1.44 1.06
N ASN A 45 16.01 -0.94 0.10
CA ASN A 45 15.88 0.45 -0.38
C ASN A 45 14.63 0.64 -1.23
N GLY A 46 14.27 -0.37 -2.05
CA GLY A 46 13.02 -0.37 -2.83
C GLY A 46 11.76 -0.35 -1.95
N ILE A 47 11.73 -1.15 -0.88
CA ILE A 47 10.63 -1.17 0.11
C ILE A 47 10.53 0.19 0.80
N LEU A 48 11.66 0.74 1.26
CA LEU A 48 11.69 2.06 1.90
C LEU A 48 11.17 3.16 0.96
N TYR A 49 11.55 3.12 -0.32
CA TYR A 49 11.08 4.07 -1.33
C TYR A 49 9.57 3.95 -1.56
N LEU A 50 9.05 2.74 -1.77
CA LEU A 50 7.62 2.49 -1.98
C LEU A 50 6.79 2.89 -0.76
N MET A 51 7.30 2.71 0.45
CA MET A 51 6.64 3.15 1.68
C MET A 51 6.71 4.68 1.86
N ALA A 52 7.80 5.34 1.47
CA ALA A 52 7.94 6.79 1.63
C ALA A 52 7.00 7.60 0.72
N VAL A 53 6.76 7.12 -0.51
CA VAL A 53 5.91 7.80 -1.51
C VAL A 53 4.52 8.19 -0.99
N PRO A 54 3.70 7.29 -0.39
CA PRO A 54 2.37 7.67 0.08
C PRO A 54 2.41 8.72 1.21
N TYR A 55 3.39 8.67 2.11
CA TYR A 55 3.53 9.68 3.16
C TYR A 55 3.91 11.05 2.60
N LEU A 56 4.84 11.09 1.64
CA LEU A 56 5.22 12.34 0.97
C LEU A 56 4.06 12.92 0.16
N ALA A 57 3.33 12.08 -0.58
CA ALA A 57 2.16 12.51 -1.34
C ALA A 57 1.09 13.11 -0.43
N MET A 58 0.80 12.48 0.72
CA MET A 58 -0.14 13.02 1.71
C MET A 58 0.34 14.36 2.30
N GLY A 59 1.63 14.49 2.62
CA GLY A 59 2.19 15.75 3.09
C GLY A 59 2.07 16.89 2.07
N VAL A 60 2.37 16.62 0.81
CA VAL A 60 2.25 17.62 -0.28
C VAL A 60 0.79 18.03 -0.48
N ILE A 61 -0.12 17.05 -0.59
CA ILE A 61 -1.56 17.34 -0.77
C ILE A 61 -2.09 18.15 0.42
N GLY A 62 -1.79 17.74 1.65
CA GLY A 62 -2.20 18.46 2.86
C GLY A 62 -1.66 19.89 2.89
N TYR A 63 -0.40 20.11 2.52
CA TYR A 63 0.19 21.45 2.42
C TYR A 63 -0.50 22.32 1.37
N LEU A 64 -0.80 21.77 0.18
CA LEU A 64 -1.49 22.49 -0.88
C LEU A 64 -2.91 22.89 -0.47
N VAL A 65 -3.63 21.99 0.20
CA VAL A 65 -4.97 22.26 0.75
C VAL A 65 -4.91 23.35 1.82
N TYR A 66 -4.00 23.25 2.78
CA TYR A 66 -3.80 24.27 3.82
C TYR A 66 -3.48 25.64 3.22
N LYS A 67 -2.57 25.69 2.24
CA LYS A 67 -2.19 26.92 1.55
C LYS A 67 -3.38 27.53 0.80
N HIS A 68 -4.18 26.70 0.14
CA HIS A 68 -5.38 27.14 -0.57
C HIS A 68 -6.41 27.72 0.41
N TYR A 69 -6.71 27.02 1.49
CA TYR A 69 -7.64 27.44 2.53
C TYR A 69 -7.21 28.76 3.19
N LYS A 70 -5.92 28.89 3.52
CA LYS A 70 -5.38 30.14 4.10
C LYS A 70 -5.50 31.31 3.12
N LYS A 71 -5.23 31.10 1.83
CA LYS A 71 -5.36 32.15 0.82
C LYS A 71 -6.81 32.60 0.62
N THR A 72 -7.77 31.69 0.70
CA THR A 72 -9.20 32.02 0.58
C THR A 72 -9.75 32.71 1.83
N HIS A 73 -9.32 32.32 3.04
CA HIS A 73 -9.82 32.89 4.31
C HIS A 73 -9.09 34.16 4.77
N SER A 74 -7.97 34.54 4.15
CA SER A 74 -7.30 35.84 4.41
C SER A 74 -7.68 36.92 3.39
N ALA A 75 -8.62 36.62 2.47
CA ALA A 75 -9.14 37.56 1.48
C ALA A 75 -10.58 38.02 1.79
N GLU A 76 -11.12 37.64 2.95
CA GLU A 76 -12.27 38.28 3.62
C GLU A 76 -11.78 39.25 4.70
#